data_AF-A0A9W9XKQ8-F1
#
_entry.id   AF-A0A9W9XKQ8-F1
#
_cell.length_a   1.000
_cell.length_b   1.000
_cell.length_c   1.000
_cell.angle_alpha   90.00
_cell.angle_beta   90.00
_cell.angle_gamma   90.00
#
_symmetry.space_group_name_H-M   'P 1'
#
loop_
_entity.id
_entity.type
_entity.pdbx_description
1 polymer ?
#
loop_
_entity_poly.entity_id
_entity_poly.type
_entity_poly.pdbx_seq_one_letter_code
_entity_poly.pdbx_strand_id
1 'polypeptide(L)'
;MTNTATKTINSILGYTPTVPYFGYSGITGPLSNIRQDGSMDNAFHSFPDTLQGDDYSGDYGPNFLGMMLGPAVYVVDDPDVGLVAYGRIITINGKTATVQPRDDVRRWVSVSQIGVCVTISAGLIEEVFFDVSLPTSLRLRIVPSSSGVISVIVWVETPGTEDNYVAGGGQLERARGGWNFNLASGEANVVVSKL
;
A
#
# COMPACT_ATOMS: atom_id res chain seq x y z
N MET A 1 8.58 7.84 17.56
CA MET A 1 8.36 6.47 18.04
C MET A 1 6.89 6.01 17.95
N THR A 2 5.91 6.88 17.71
CA THR A 2 4.48 6.55 17.53
C THR A 2 4.10 6.00 16.14
N ASN A 3 4.94 6.19 15.13
CA ASN A 3 4.58 5.85 13.73
C ASN A 3 4.50 4.33 13.48
N THR A 4 5.33 3.50 14.10
CA THR A 4 5.33 2.05 13.86
C THR A 4 4.10 1.37 14.44
N ALA A 5 3.80 1.60 15.73
CA ALA A 5 2.60 1.08 16.37
C ALA A 5 1.31 1.55 15.66
N THR A 6 1.28 2.82 15.22
CA THR A 6 0.16 3.36 14.44
C THR A 6 0.02 2.68 13.07
N LYS A 7 1.14 2.31 12.42
CA LYS A 7 1.11 1.53 11.17
C LYS A 7 0.58 0.12 11.41
N THR A 8 1.03 -0.55 12.46
CA THR A 8 0.54 -1.89 12.85
C THR A 8 -0.96 -1.87 13.16
N ILE A 9 -1.43 -0.90 13.94
CA ILE A 9 -2.88 -0.77 14.20
C ILE A 9 -3.65 -0.49 12.91
N ASN A 10 -3.12 0.37 12.04
CA ASN A 10 -3.76 0.67 10.77
C ASN A 10 -3.81 -0.55 9.84
N SER A 11 -2.76 -1.36 9.76
CA SER A 11 -2.74 -2.57 8.92
C SER A 11 -3.72 -3.61 9.45
N ILE A 12 -3.86 -3.73 10.78
CA ILE A 12 -4.91 -4.52 11.42
C ILE A 12 -6.31 -3.98 11.09
N LEU A 13 -6.52 -2.65 11.14
CA LEU A 13 -7.82 -2.03 10.81
C LEU A 13 -8.19 -2.12 9.33
N GLY A 14 -7.24 -2.36 8.43
CA GLY A 14 -7.51 -2.69 7.02
C GLY A 14 -8.16 -4.05 6.82
N TYR A 15 -8.34 -4.85 7.87
CA TYR A 15 -9.05 -6.12 7.86
C TYR A 15 -10.56 -5.90 7.70
N THR A 16 -11.11 -6.29 6.54
CA THR A 16 -12.56 -6.35 6.31
C THR A 16 -13.04 -7.81 6.48
N PRO A 17 -14.10 -8.08 7.27
CA PRO A 17 -14.40 -9.44 7.76
C PRO A 17 -15.08 -10.39 6.75
N THR A 18 -15.22 -10.02 5.47
CA THR A 18 -16.11 -10.74 4.53
C THR A 18 -15.42 -11.68 3.53
N VAL A 19 -14.09 -11.70 3.41
CA VAL A 19 -13.36 -12.60 2.49
C VAL A 19 -12.17 -13.22 3.22
N PRO A 20 -11.74 -14.46 2.93
CA PRO A 20 -10.63 -15.07 3.65
C PRO A 20 -9.26 -14.49 3.23
N TYR A 21 -8.74 -13.53 4.00
CA TYR A 21 -7.49 -12.77 3.77
C TYR A 21 -6.18 -13.53 4.04
N PHE A 22 -6.18 -14.87 4.20
CA PHE A 22 -5.07 -15.61 4.79
C PHE A 22 -3.69 -15.34 4.15
N GLY A 23 -3.65 -15.28 2.81
CA GLY A 23 -2.40 -15.00 2.08
C GLY A 23 -1.90 -13.57 2.26
N TYR A 24 -2.80 -12.60 2.33
CA TYR A 24 -2.47 -11.20 2.54
C TYR A 24 -1.99 -10.95 3.99
N SER A 25 -2.70 -11.50 4.96
CA SER A 25 -2.39 -11.33 6.39
C SER A 25 -1.00 -11.90 6.75
N GLY A 26 -0.54 -12.95 6.06
CA GLY A 26 0.80 -13.50 6.25
C GLY A 26 1.93 -12.50 5.99
N ILE A 27 1.74 -11.54 5.08
CA ILE A 27 2.73 -10.52 4.76
C ILE A 27 2.91 -9.54 5.93
N THR A 28 1.84 -9.21 6.64
CA THR A 28 1.85 -8.24 7.76
C THR A 28 2.25 -8.84 9.11
N GLY A 29 2.24 -10.18 9.23
CA GLY A 29 2.57 -10.91 10.45
C GLY A 29 3.90 -10.49 11.12
N PRO A 30 4.99 -10.25 10.36
CA PRO A 30 6.26 -9.81 10.92
C PRO A 30 6.20 -8.50 11.71
N LEU A 31 5.18 -7.65 11.54
CA LEU A 31 5.00 -6.45 12.35
C LEU A 31 4.80 -6.76 13.85
N SER A 32 4.22 -7.92 14.17
CA SER A 32 3.93 -8.30 15.56
C SER A 32 5.20 -8.59 16.39
N ASN A 33 6.29 -8.93 15.72
CA ASN A 33 7.59 -9.16 16.35
C ASN A 33 8.41 -7.87 16.51
N ILE A 34 7.95 -6.73 15.98
CA ILE A 34 8.65 -5.45 16.16
C ILE A 34 8.22 -4.86 17.51
N ARG A 35 9.17 -4.79 18.44
CA ARG A 35 8.97 -4.19 19.74
C ARG A 35 8.82 -2.68 19.63
N GLN A 36 8.28 -2.08 20.69
CA GLN A 36 8.02 -0.64 20.72
C GLN A 36 9.29 0.23 20.61
N ASP A 37 10.44 -0.30 21.05
CA ASP A 37 11.75 0.33 20.91
C ASP A 37 12.38 0.14 19.51
N GLY A 38 11.75 -0.66 18.64
CA GLY A 38 12.21 -0.99 17.30
C GLY A 38 13.14 -2.21 17.23
N SER A 39 13.47 -2.82 18.36
CA SER A 39 14.09 -4.15 18.39
C SER A 39 13.09 -5.22 17.97
N MET A 40 13.56 -6.44 17.72
CA MET A 40 12.75 -7.47 17.06
C MET A 40 12.88 -8.79 17.81
N ASP A 41 11.74 -9.48 17.96
CA ASP A 41 11.69 -10.87 18.41
C ASP A 41 11.92 -11.82 17.24
N ASN A 42 12.66 -12.90 17.44
CA ASN A 42 12.86 -13.93 16.41
C ASN A 42 11.54 -14.66 16.12
N ALA A 43 10.86 -15.07 17.18
CA ALA A 43 9.64 -15.84 17.16
C ALA A 43 8.88 -15.62 18.47
N PHE A 44 7.72 -16.27 18.61
CA PHE A 44 6.91 -16.24 19.81
C PHE A 44 6.86 -17.62 20.46
N HIS A 45 7.04 -17.69 21.78
CA HIS A 45 6.94 -18.95 22.50
C HIS A 45 5.49 -19.47 22.49
N SER A 46 5.29 -20.72 22.04
CA SER A 46 3.97 -21.34 21.87
C SER A 46 3.31 -21.80 23.17
N PHE A 47 4.03 -21.78 24.29
CA PHE A 47 3.48 -22.13 25.60
C PHE A 47 2.47 -21.06 26.05
N PRO A 48 1.20 -21.45 26.34
CA PRO A 48 0.15 -20.51 26.75
C PRO A 48 0.48 -19.70 28.01
N ASP A 49 1.36 -20.24 28.85
CA ASP A 49 1.74 -19.60 30.12
C ASP A 49 2.87 -18.58 29.97
N THR A 50 3.61 -18.61 28.85
CA THR A 50 4.75 -17.71 28.61
C THR A 50 4.38 -16.58 27.68
N LEU A 51 3.83 -16.90 26.50
CA LEU A 51 3.37 -15.93 25.49
C LEU A 51 4.33 -14.71 25.34
N GLN A 52 5.62 -14.98 25.23
CA GLN A 52 6.68 -13.97 25.15
C GLN A 52 7.42 -14.11 23.81
N GLY A 53 7.90 -12.98 23.29
CA GLY A 53 8.84 -12.95 22.18
C GLY A 53 10.21 -13.48 22.59
N ASP A 54 10.83 -14.23 21.68
CA ASP A 54 12.21 -14.69 21.81
C ASP A 54 13.18 -13.51 21.60
N ASP A 55 14.06 -13.27 22.58
CA ASP A 55 15.02 -12.17 22.58
C ASP A 55 16.13 -12.25 21.51
N TYR A 56 16.25 -13.38 20.83
CA TYR A 56 17.12 -13.47 19.66
C TYR A 56 16.51 -12.73 18.46
N SER A 57 17.35 -12.25 17.55
CA SER A 57 16.92 -11.56 16.32
C SER A 57 17.19 -12.35 15.04
N GLY A 58 17.74 -13.56 15.16
CA GLY A 58 18.45 -14.28 14.09
C GLY A 58 17.69 -14.44 12.78
N ASP A 59 16.51 -15.08 12.82
CA ASP A 59 15.74 -15.43 11.62
C ASP A 59 14.65 -14.40 11.28
N TYR A 60 14.57 -13.28 12.01
CA TYR A 60 13.59 -12.24 11.73
C TYR A 60 13.89 -11.49 10.41
N GLY A 61 15.16 -11.38 10.02
CA GLY A 61 15.59 -10.63 8.84
C GLY A 61 14.85 -11.01 7.53
N PRO A 62 14.80 -12.29 7.15
CA PRO A 62 14.04 -12.75 5.98
C PRO A 62 12.54 -12.43 6.07
N ASN A 63 11.93 -12.56 7.25
CA ASN A 63 10.52 -12.21 7.46
C ASN A 63 10.27 -10.72 7.23
N PHE A 64 11.13 -9.86 7.80
CA PHE A 64 11.08 -8.42 7.57
C PHE A 64 11.29 -8.04 6.11
N LEU A 65 12.21 -8.71 5.41
CA LEU A 65 12.43 -8.49 3.98
C LEU A 65 11.17 -8.82 3.17
N GLY A 66 10.54 -9.96 3.44
CA GLY A 66 9.26 -10.34 2.81
C GLY A 66 8.17 -9.30 3.05
N MET A 67 8.04 -8.82 4.29
CA MET A 67 7.13 -7.74 4.67
C MET A 67 7.48 -6.39 4.03
N MET A 68 8.74 -6.10 3.71
CA MET A 68 9.10 -4.82 3.07
C MET A 68 8.91 -4.83 1.55
N LEU A 69 8.97 -6.00 0.92
CA LEU A 69 8.86 -6.16 -0.53
C LEU A 69 7.46 -6.61 -1.00
N GLY A 70 6.71 -7.31 -0.16
CA GLY A 70 5.44 -7.93 -0.50
C GLY A 70 4.16 -7.06 -0.40
N PRO A 71 4.06 -6.02 0.46
CA PRO A 71 2.82 -5.30 0.62
C PRO A 71 2.45 -4.51 -0.62
N ALA A 72 1.21 -4.71 -1.05
CA ALA A 72 0.54 -3.86 -2.00
C ALA A 72 -0.93 -3.76 -1.62
N VAL A 73 -1.57 -2.69 -2.07
CA VAL A 73 -3.02 -2.58 -2.01
C VAL A 73 -3.60 -3.14 -3.28
N TYR A 74 -4.41 -4.19 -3.18
CA TYR A 74 -5.12 -4.76 -4.32
C TYR A 74 -6.58 -4.38 -4.26
N VAL A 75 -7.12 -3.82 -5.33
CA VAL A 75 -8.55 -3.53 -5.49
C VAL A 75 -9.09 -4.45 -6.56
N VAL A 76 -10.06 -5.28 -6.17
CA VAL A 76 -10.59 -6.37 -6.98
C VAL A 76 -12.10 -6.28 -7.01
N ASP A 77 -12.67 -6.33 -8.21
CA ASP A 77 -14.10 -6.49 -8.40
C ASP A 77 -14.36 -7.94 -8.79
N ASP A 78 -14.90 -8.69 -7.85
CA ASP A 78 -15.11 -10.12 -7.96
C ASP A 78 -16.59 -10.41 -8.25
N PRO A 79 -16.92 -11.35 -9.15
CA PRO A 79 -18.30 -11.65 -9.50
C PRO A 79 -19.15 -12.16 -8.33
N ASP A 80 -18.54 -12.77 -7.32
CA ASP A 80 -19.23 -13.39 -6.19
C ASP A 80 -19.28 -12.45 -4.97
N VAL A 81 -18.21 -11.68 -4.72
CA VAL A 81 -18.10 -10.81 -3.52
C VAL A 81 -18.14 -9.31 -3.82
N GLY A 82 -18.19 -8.92 -5.10
CA GLY A 82 -18.21 -7.53 -5.55
C GLY A 82 -16.86 -6.83 -5.35
N LEU A 83 -16.91 -5.49 -5.26
CA LEU A 83 -15.72 -4.67 -5.08
C LEU A 83 -15.12 -4.81 -3.68
N VAL A 84 -14.02 -5.55 -3.61
CA VAL A 84 -13.23 -5.80 -2.40
C VAL A 84 -11.84 -5.21 -2.54
N ALA A 85 -11.13 -5.14 -1.42
CA ALA A 85 -9.74 -4.76 -1.47
C ALA A 85 -8.91 -5.22 -0.27
N TYR A 86 -7.61 -5.31 -0.51
CA TYR A 86 -6.62 -5.85 0.39
C TYR A 86 -5.67 -4.75 0.85
N GLY A 87 -5.34 -4.73 2.14
CA GLY A 87 -4.39 -3.76 2.70
C GLY A 87 -4.91 -2.34 2.87
N ARG A 88 -6.24 -2.15 2.89
CA ARG A 88 -6.81 -0.80 2.78
C ARG A 88 -8.21 -0.71 3.37
N ILE A 89 -8.67 0.52 3.56
CA ILE A 89 -10.08 0.84 3.87
C ILE A 89 -10.78 1.31 2.58
N ILE A 90 -11.97 0.77 2.31
CA ILE A 90 -12.84 1.15 1.18
C ILE A 90 -14.08 1.91 1.59
N THR A 91 -14.30 3.03 0.92
CA THR A 91 -15.55 3.79 1.00
C THR A 91 -16.05 4.04 -0.41
N ILE A 92 -17.33 3.75 -0.66
CA ILE A 92 -17.98 4.00 -1.95
C ILE A 92 -19.03 5.10 -1.71
N ASN A 93 -18.86 6.23 -2.41
CA ASN A 93 -19.79 7.36 -2.37
C ASN A 93 -20.36 7.58 -3.77
N GLY A 94 -21.59 7.12 -4.01
CA GLY A 94 -22.20 7.16 -5.33
C GLY A 94 -21.40 6.34 -6.33
N LYS A 95 -20.76 7.00 -7.31
CA LYS A 95 -19.93 6.37 -8.33
C LYS A 95 -18.44 6.35 -8.01
N THR A 96 -18.00 7.03 -6.95
CA THR A 96 -16.59 7.16 -6.65
C THR A 96 -16.19 6.23 -5.51
N ALA A 97 -15.21 5.36 -5.76
CA ALA A 97 -14.53 4.61 -4.73
C ALA A 97 -13.32 5.40 -4.22
N THR A 98 -13.20 5.52 -2.91
CA THR A 98 -12.03 6.03 -2.21
C THR A 98 -11.31 4.88 -1.53
N VAL A 99 -10.00 4.82 -1.75
CA VAL A 99 -9.09 3.82 -1.22
C VAL A 99 -8.08 4.49 -0.34
N GLN A 100 -8.02 4.07 0.92
CA GLN A 100 -6.98 4.51 1.85
C GLN A 100 -6.06 3.32 2.13
N PRO A 101 -4.86 3.27 1.51
CA PRO A 101 -3.84 2.30 1.87
C PRO A 101 -3.57 2.31 3.37
N ARG A 102 -3.61 1.13 3.98
CA ARG A 102 -3.34 0.91 5.40
C ARG A 102 -2.27 -0.14 5.63
N ASP A 103 -1.74 -0.74 4.57
CA ASP A 103 -0.57 -1.60 4.62
C ASP A 103 0.66 -0.87 5.19
N ASP A 104 1.68 -1.65 5.48
CA ASP A 104 2.84 -1.29 6.27
C ASP A 104 3.74 -0.27 5.56
N VAL A 105 3.72 -0.29 4.22
CA VAL A 105 4.63 0.42 3.33
C VAL A 105 3.93 1.56 2.58
N ARG A 106 2.68 1.35 2.11
CA ARG A 106 1.81 2.29 1.39
C ARG A 106 2.44 2.88 0.12
N ARG A 107 3.13 2.04 -0.66
CA ARG A 107 3.83 2.49 -1.87
C ARG A 107 3.38 1.83 -3.16
N TRP A 108 2.47 0.87 -3.07
CA TRP A 108 2.03 0.10 -4.20
C TRP A 108 0.51 -0.08 -4.14
N VAL A 109 -0.17 0.28 -5.21
CA VAL A 109 -1.59 0.01 -5.42
C VAL A 109 -1.82 -0.64 -6.79
N SER A 110 -2.71 -1.62 -6.85
CA SER A 110 -3.18 -2.25 -8.07
C SER A 110 -4.70 -2.23 -8.12
N VAL A 111 -5.26 -1.81 -9.25
CA VAL A 111 -6.69 -1.76 -9.51
C VAL A 111 -6.97 -2.67 -10.70
N SER A 112 -7.49 -3.87 -10.40
CA SER A 112 -7.69 -4.93 -11.39
C SER A 112 -8.70 -4.59 -12.48
N GLN A 113 -9.74 -3.81 -12.17
CA GLN A 113 -10.79 -3.40 -13.13
C GLN A 113 -10.24 -2.69 -14.37
N ILE A 114 -9.09 -2.01 -14.24
CA ILE A 114 -8.39 -1.36 -15.36
C ILE A 114 -7.04 -1.99 -15.67
N GLY A 115 -6.65 -3.03 -14.93
CA GLY A 115 -5.38 -3.71 -15.08
C GLY A 115 -4.16 -2.85 -14.76
N VAL A 116 -4.32 -1.79 -13.95
CA VAL A 116 -3.25 -0.82 -13.65
C VAL A 116 -2.62 -1.10 -12.29
N CYS A 117 -1.30 -1.00 -12.25
CA CYS A 117 -0.43 -1.08 -11.10
C CYS A 117 0.36 0.24 -11.00
N VAL A 118 0.37 0.86 -9.81
CA VAL A 118 1.10 2.09 -9.54
C VAL A 118 2.02 1.89 -8.35
N THR A 119 3.31 2.21 -8.55
CA THR A 119 4.36 2.09 -7.53
C THR A 119 5.07 3.42 -7.38
N ILE A 120 5.43 3.79 -6.14
CA ILE A 120 6.14 5.05 -5.85
C ILE A 120 7.51 4.82 -5.19
N SER A 121 8.48 5.67 -5.50
CA SER A 121 9.84 5.55 -4.98
C SER A 121 10.00 6.00 -3.52
N ALA A 122 9.18 6.94 -3.08
CA ALA A 122 9.28 7.60 -1.78
C ALA A 122 7.92 8.20 -1.40
N GLY A 123 7.75 8.55 -0.12
CA GLY A 123 6.46 9.02 0.39
C GLY A 123 5.48 7.88 0.68
N LEU A 124 4.20 8.25 0.76
CA LEU A 124 3.06 7.37 1.03
C LEU A 124 1.94 7.70 0.04
N ILE A 125 1.30 6.67 -0.52
CA ILE A 125 0.01 6.80 -1.18
C ILE A 125 -1.02 6.93 -0.07
N GLU A 126 -1.57 8.13 0.11
CA GLU A 126 -2.53 8.38 1.18
C GLU A 126 -3.95 8.01 0.72
N GLU A 127 -4.30 8.37 -0.51
CA GLU A 127 -5.61 8.09 -1.08
C GLU A 127 -5.55 7.76 -2.58
N VAL A 128 -6.42 6.85 -3.02
CA VAL A 128 -6.66 6.55 -4.43
C VAL A 128 -8.16 6.66 -4.72
N PHE A 129 -8.50 7.34 -5.80
CA PHE A 129 -9.86 7.59 -6.23
C PHE A 129 -10.07 7.05 -7.65
N PHE A 130 -11.19 6.39 -7.86
CA PHE A 130 -11.62 5.96 -9.21
C PHE A 130 -13.14 5.87 -9.29
N ASP A 131 -13.67 5.95 -10.51
CA ASP A 131 -15.09 5.74 -10.79
C ASP A 131 -15.36 4.23 -10.89
N VAL A 132 -16.29 3.72 -10.10
CA VAL A 132 -16.64 2.29 -10.04
C VAL A 132 -17.49 1.87 -11.23
N SER A 133 -18.29 2.77 -11.80
CA SER A 133 -19.16 2.48 -12.94
C SER A 133 -18.39 2.47 -14.26
N LEU A 134 -17.40 3.34 -14.40
CA LEU A 134 -16.56 3.45 -15.59
C LEU A 134 -15.10 3.75 -15.20
N PRO A 135 -14.37 2.76 -14.68
CA PRO A 135 -12.99 2.96 -14.25
C PRO A 135 -12.13 3.16 -15.50
N THR A 136 -11.75 4.41 -15.78
CA THR A 136 -10.88 4.78 -16.93
C THR A 136 -9.66 5.56 -16.50
N SER A 137 -9.64 6.01 -15.23
CA SER A 137 -8.52 6.73 -14.65
C SER A 137 -8.46 6.50 -13.15
N LEU A 138 -7.26 6.64 -12.60
CA LEU A 138 -7.01 6.67 -11.17
C LEU A 138 -6.51 8.07 -10.80
N ARG A 139 -6.95 8.58 -9.66
CA ARG A 139 -6.33 9.75 -9.03
C ARG A 139 -5.67 9.32 -7.74
N LEU A 140 -4.41 9.67 -7.55
CA LEU A 140 -3.63 9.34 -6.37
C LEU A 140 -3.24 10.62 -5.66
N ARG A 141 -3.44 10.65 -4.35
CA ARG A 141 -2.88 11.66 -3.45
C ARG A 141 -1.67 11.07 -2.75
N ILE A 142 -0.49 11.58 -3.09
CA ILE A 142 0.79 11.14 -2.54
C ILE A 142 1.30 12.20 -1.57
N VAL A 143 1.74 11.78 -0.39
CA VAL A 143 2.27 12.67 0.66
C VAL A 143 3.70 12.26 1.05
N PRO A 144 4.55 13.21 1.49
CA PRO A 144 5.88 12.88 1.99
C PRO A 144 5.77 12.06 3.28
N SER A 145 6.62 11.03 3.41
CA SER A 145 6.66 10.20 4.62
C SER A 145 7.44 10.85 5.78
N SER A 146 8.26 11.84 5.46
CA SER A 146 9.03 12.67 6.38
C SER A 146 9.43 13.99 5.69
N SER A 147 9.89 14.99 6.46
CA SER A 147 10.29 16.30 5.93
C SER A 147 11.46 16.27 4.94
N GLY A 148 12.22 15.16 4.87
CA GLY A 148 13.32 14.99 3.92
C GLY A 148 12.87 14.50 2.53
N VAL A 149 11.61 14.09 2.37
CA VAL A 149 11.09 13.61 1.09
C VAL A 149 10.51 14.79 0.31
N ILE A 150 11.28 15.27 -0.68
CA ILE A 150 10.90 16.43 -1.52
C ILE A 150 10.49 16.05 -2.94
N SER A 151 10.70 14.79 -3.34
CA SER A 151 10.33 14.29 -4.66
C SER A 151 9.91 12.82 -4.61
N VAL A 152 9.13 12.42 -5.60
CA VAL A 152 8.67 11.04 -5.78
C VAL A 152 8.67 10.68 -7.25
N ILE A 153 9.18 9.48 -7.57
CA ILE A 153 9.05 8.88 -8.89
C ILE A 153 7.86 7.92 -8.83
N VAL A 154 6.95 8.07 -9.79
CA VAL A 154 5.78 7.21 -9.98
C VAL A 154 6.00 6.35 -11.20
N TRP A 155 5.89 5.04 -11.02
CA TRP A 155 5.86 4.05 -12.09
C TRP A 155 4.43 3.55 -12.26
N VAL A 156 4.04 3.39 -13.53
CA VAL A 156 2.74 2.84 -13.92
C VAL A 156 3.01 1.63 -14.79
N GLU A 157 2.46 0.49 -14.38
CA GLU A 157 2.51 -0.77 -15.11
C GLU A 157 1.07 -1.21 -15.41
N THR A 158 0.86 -1.87 -16.54
CA THR A 158 -0.48 -2.27 -17.00
C THR A 158 -0.59 -3.79 -17.21
N PRO A 159 -0.27 -4.63 -16.20
CA PRO A 159 -0.21 -6.08 -16.39
C PRO A 159 -1.57 -6.72 -16.70
N GLY A 160 -2.68 -6.05 -16.38
CA GLY A 160 -4.04 -6.57 -16.59
C GLY A 160 -4.75 -6.00 -17.82
N THR A 161 -4.06 -5.26 -18.70
CA THR A 161 -4.68 -4.65 -19.88
C THR A 161 -3.66 -4.46 -21.02
N GLU A 162 -4.14 -4.45 -22.26
CA GLU A 162 -3.34 -4.07 -23.44
C GLU A 162 -3.24 -2.54 -23.62
N ASP A 163 -4.07 -1.79 -22.89
CA ASP A 163 -4.08 -0.34 -22.93
C ASP A 163 -2.87 0.25 -22.21
N ASN A 164 -2.26 1.27 -22.82
CA ASN A 164 -1.18 2.01 -22.19
C ASN A 164 -1.74 3.10 -21.28
N TYR A 165 -1.31 3.11 -20.02
CA TYR A 165 -1.63 4.15 -19.05
C TYR A 165 -0.38 4.95 -18.70
N VAL A 166 -0.55 6.24 -18.43
CA VAL A 166 0.54 7.13 -18.04
C VAL A 166 0.15 7.98 -16.84
N ALA A 167 1.12 8.24 -15.96
CA ALA A 167 0.96 9.23 -14.91
C ALA A 167 1.05 10.65 -15.50
N GLY A 168 0.02 11.44 -15.28
CA GLY A 168 -0.10 12.84 -15.64
C GLY A 168 -0.32 13.75 -14.42
N GLY A 169 -0.08 15.05 -14.63
CA GLY A 169 -0.26 16.12 -13.63
C GLY A 169 1.02 16.91 -13.35
N GLY A 170 0.93 18.24 -13.23
CA GLY A 170 2.06 19.11 -12.85
C GLY A 170 3.23 19.18 -13.85
N GLN A 171 4.38 19.71 -13.39
CA GLN A 171 5.64 19.71 -14.13
C GLN A 171 6.28 18.32 -14.06
N LEU A 172 6.26 17.61 -15.19
CA LEU A 172 6.68 16.22 -15.29
C LEU A 172 8.09 16.11 -15.88
N GLU A 173 9.01 15.53 -15.12
CA GLU A 173 10.32 15.12 -15.61
C GLU A 173 10.45 13.59 -15.61
N ARG A 174 10.94 13.00 -16.70
CA ARG A 174 11.22 11.56 -16.73
C ARG A 174 12.45 11.24 -15.89
N ALA A 175 12.32 10.26 -15.00
CA ALA A 175 13.43 9.79 -14.17
C ALA A 175 13.30 8.30 -13.88
N ARG A 176 14.40 7.54 -14.03
CA ARG A 176 14.47 6.09 -13.72
C ARG A 176 13.33 5.25 -14.34
N GLY A 177 12.90 5.58 -15.56
CA GLY A 177 11.81 4.88 -16.24
C GLY A 177 10.40 5.24 -15.76
N GLY A 178 10.25 6.18 -14.81
CA GLY A 178 8.97 6.70 -14.33
C GLY A 178 8.88 8.22 -14.48
N TRP A 179 7.90 8.80 -13.78
CA TRP A 179 7.61 10.23 -13.78
C TRP A 179 7.90 10.84 -12.41
N ASN A 180 8.72 11.89 -12.39
CA ASN A 180 9.09 12.60 -11.18
C ASN A 180 8.06 13.69 -10.86
N PHE A 181 7.61 13.74 -9.61
CA PHE A 181 6.71 14.73 -9.05
C PHE A 181 7.35 15.43 -7.86
N ASN A 182 7.12 16.73 -7.74
CA ASN A 182 7.55 17.54 -6.60
C ASN A 182 6.62 17.29 -5.39
N LEU A 183 7.20 16.99 -4.23
CA LEU A 183 6.51 16.83 -2.95
C LEU A 183 6.84 17.95 -1.94
N ALA A 184 7.65 18.94 -2.30
CA ALA A 184 8.03 20.04 -1.42
C ALA A 184 6.82 20.88 -0.97
N SER A 185 5.73 20.90 -1.73
CA SER A 185 4.46 21.53 -1.36
C SER A 185 3.63 20.74 -0.34
N GLY A 186 4.09 19.55 0.08
CA GLY A 186 3.42 18.69 1.06
C GLY A 186 2.51 17.61 0.48
N GLU A 187 2.17 17.67 -0.81
CA GLU A 187 1.47 16.61 -1.53
C GLU A 187 1.68 16.70 -3.04
N ALA A 188 1.47 15.57 -3.72
CA ALA A 188 1.38 15.47 -5.17
C ALA A 188 0.07 14.76 -5.55
N ASN A 189 -0.72 15.41 -6.40
CA ASN A 189 -1.94 14.86 -6.97
C ASN A 189 -1.63 14.32 -8.38
N VAL A 190 -1.67 13.00 -8.52
CA VAL A 190 -1.28 12.29 -9.74
C VAL A 190 -2.53 11.71 -10.39
N VAL A 191 -2.70 11.91 -11.69
CA VAL A 191 -3.78 11.29 -12.47
C VAL A 191 -3.18 10.26 -13.39
N VAL A 192 -3.56 9.00 -13.24
CA VAL A 192 -3.19 7.93 -14.16
C VAL A 192 -4.36 7.69 -15.11
N SER A 193 -4.14 7.91 -16.40
CA SER A 193 -5.16 7.73 -17.43
C SER A 193 -4.56 7.07 -18.66
N LYS A 194 -5.44 6.51 -19.48
CA LYS A 194 -5.08 5.97 -20.79
C LYS A 194 -4.39 7.03 -21.65
N LEU A 195 -3.35 6.62 -22.37
CA LEU A 195 -2.62 7.40 -23.38
C LEU A 195 -3.47 7.67 -24.62
#